data_AF-A0A0Q3JKH2-F1
#
_entry.id   AF-A0A0Q3JKH2-F1
#
_cell.length_a   1.000
_cell.length_b   1.000
_cell.length_c   1.000
_cell.angle_alpha   90.00
_cell.angle_beta   90.00
_cell.angle_gamma   90.00
#
_symmetry.space_group_name_H-M   'P 1'
#
loop_
_entity.id
_entity.type
_entity.pdbx_description
1 polymer ?
#
loop_
_entity_poly.entity_id
_entity_poly.type
_entity_poly.pdbx_seq_one_letter_code
_entity_poly.pdbx_strand_id
1 'polypeptide(L)' 'MVIEFSASWCGPCRFIEPVFKEMASSSSFSHADFVKIDVDELPEVAKTFGVEAMPTFVLVRASRR' A
#
# COMPACT_ATOMS: atom_id res chain seq x y z
N MET A 1 5.89 0.82 -8.17
CA MET A 1 4.56 0.66 -7.55
C MET A 1 4.75 0.62 -6.04
N VAL A 2 4.00 1.42 -5.30
CA VAL A 2 3.95 1.47 -3.83
C VAL A 2 2.62 0.87 -3.40
N ILE A 3 2.66 -0.18 -2.59
CA ILE A 3 1.47 -0.86 -2.08
C ILE A 3 1.32 -0.56 -0.59
N GLU A 4 0.17 -0.05 -0.16
CA GLU A 4 -0.27 -0.03 1.23
C GLU A 4 -1.16 -1.25 1.47
N PHE A 5 -0.71 -2.18 2.31
CA PHE A 5 -1.58 -3.18 2.92
C PHE A 5 -2.25 -2.56 4.13
N SER A 6 -3.59 -2.60 4.14
CA SER A 6 -4.46 -1.88 5.07
C SER A 6 -5.58 -2.79 5.58
N ALA A 7 -6.33 -2.32 6.56
CA ALA A 7 -7.55 -2.99 7.04
C ALA A 7 -8.54 -2.01 7.66
N SER A 8 -9.83 -2.34 7.62
CA SER A 8 -10.91 -1.51 8.19
C SER A 8 -10.79 -1.29 9.71
N TRP A 9 -10.27 -2.28 10.43
CA TRP A 9 -10.05 -2.28 11.88
C TRP A 9 -8.72 -1.64 12.30
N CYS A 10 -7.86 -1.28 11.33
CA CYS A 10 -6.56 -0.69 11.60
C CYS A 10 -6.67 0.81 11.87
N GLY A 11 -6.57 1.19 13.15
CA GLY A 11 -6.53 2.60 13.57
C GLY A 11 -5.41 3.42 12.88
N PRO A 12 -4.15 2.97 12.90
CA PRO A 12 -3.03 3.66 12.23
C PRO A 12 -3.24 3.87 10.72
N CYS A 13 -3.93 2.95 10.04
CA CYS A 13 -4.22 3.04 8.62
C CYS A 13 -5.08 4.27 8.28
N ARG A 14 -6.06 4.59 9.13
CA ARG A 14 -6.91 5.78 8.95
C ARG A 14 -6.13 7.09 9.08
N PHE A 15 -5.08 7.11 9.91
CA PHE A 15 -4.23 8.28 10.08
C PHE A 15 -3.33 8.55 8.87
N ILE A 16 -2.81 7.49 8.23
CA ILE A 16 -1.90 7.63 7.09
C ILE A 16 -2.63 7.77 5.74
N GLU A 17 -3.88 7.32 5.64
CA GLU A 17 -4.70 7.40 4.42
C GLU A 17 -4.68 8.76 3.70
N PRO A 18 -4.87 9.94 4.36
CA PRO A 18 -4.83 11.22 3.66
C PRO A 18 -3.44 11.51 3.07
N VAL A 19 -2.37 11.17 3.78
CA VAL A 19 -1.00 11.35 3.31
C VAL A 19 -0.70 10.43 2.13
N PHE A 20 -1.18 9.19 2.17
CA PHE A 20 -1.02 8.24 1.07
C PHE A 20 -1.73 8.71 -0.21
N LYS A 21 -2.95 9.25 -0.09
CA LYS A 21 -3.69 9.86 -1.22
C LYS A 21 -3.01 11.11 -1.77
N GLU A 22 -2.42 11.94 -0.91
CA GLU A 22 -1.66 13.12 -1.32
C GLU A 22 -0.41 12.71 -2.12
N MET A 23 0.34 11.71 -1.65
CA MET A 23 1.50 11.18 -2.37
C MET A 23 1.10 10.60 -3.73
N ALA A 24 -0.01 9.85 -3.79
CA ALA A 24 -0.54 9.30 -5.03
C ALA A 24 -0.95 10.38 -6.05
N SER A 25 -1.35 11.56 -5.58
CA SER A 25 -1.78 12.68 -6.42
C SER A 25 -0.65 13.67 -6.73
N SER A 26 0.51 13.52 -6.10
CA SER A 26 1.63 14.44 -6.23
C SER A 26 2.39 14.22 -7.54
N SER A 27 2.67 15.31 -8.25
CA SER A 27 3.49 15.29 -9.46
C SER A 27 4.90 14.74 -9.22
N SER A 28 5.39 14.83 -7.98
CA SER A 28 6.71 14.32 -7.57
C SER A 28 6.82 12.79 -7.70
N PHE A 29 5.69 12.08 -7.60
CA PHE A 29 5.64 10.62 -7.68
C PHE A 29 4.91 10.11 -8.92
N SER A 30 4.80 10.94 -9.97
CA SER A 30 4.13 10.61 -11.24
C SER A 30 4.68 9.36 -11.97
N HIS A 31 5.85 8.86 -11.58
CA HIS A 31 6.49 7.65 -12.12
C HIS A 31 6.18 6.38 -11.30
N ALA A 32 5.34 6.48 -10.27
CA ALA A 32 5.01 5.39 -9.37
C ALA A 32 3.49 5.26 -9.21
N ASP A 33 2.98 4.05 -9.41
CA ASP A 33 1.59 3.72 -9.06
C ASP A 33 1.46 3.49 -7.56
N PHE A 34 0.40 4.02 -6.95
CA PHE A 34 0.05 3.80 -5.55
C PHE A 34 -1.20 2.92 -5.47
N VAL A 35 -1.11 1.82 -4.72
CA VAL A 35 -2.17 0.82 -4.60
C VAL A 35 -2.46 0.59 -3.13
N LYS A 36 -3.73 0.57 -2.75
CA LYS A 36 -4.17 0.12 -1.42
C LYS A 36 -4.79 -1.27 -1.55
N ILE A 37 -4.37 -2.19 -0.71
CA ILE A 37 -4.91 -3.55 -0.61
C ILE A 37 -5.51 -3.72 0.78
N ASP A 38 -6.79 -4.05 0.84
CA ASP A 38 -7.42 -4.50 2.07
C ASP A 38 -7.09 -5.99 2.28
N VAL A 39 -6.48 -6.31 3.43
CA VAL A 39 -6.06 -7.69 3.73
C VAL A 39 -7.21 -8.62 4.07
N ASP A 40 -8.37 -8.08 4.46
CA ASP A 40 -9.58 -8.87 4.69
C ASP A 40 -10.24 -9.24 3.36
N GLU A 41 -10.13 -8.37 2.34
CA GLU A 41 -10.66 -8.64 0.98
C GLU A 41 -9.72 -9.52 0.13
N LEU A 42 -8.39 -9.35 0.28
CA LEU A 42 -7.37 -10.05 -0.52
C LEU A 42 -6.31 -10.76 0.35
N PRO A 43 -6.71 -11.74 1.19
CA PRO A 43 -5.82 -12.38 2.17
C PRO A 43 -4.67 -13.15 1.52
N GLU A 44 -4.90 -13.82 0.39
CA GLU A 44 -3.84 -14.58 -0.32
C GLU A 44 -2.77 -13.66 -0.92
N VAL A 45 -3.14 -12.44 -1.31
CA VAL A 45 -2.18 -11.44 -1.78
C VAL A 45 -1.33 -10.96 -0.61
N ALA A 46 -1.95 -10.59 0.51
CA ALA A 46 -1.22 -10.19 1.72
C ALA A 46 -0.24 -11.27 2.19
N LYS A 47 -0.67 -12.54 2.17
CA LYS A 47 0.18 -13.70 2.48
C LYS A 47 1.34 -13.87 1.52
N THR A 48 1.12 -13.70 0.21
CA THR A 48 2.18 -13.78 -0.81
C THR A 48 3.27 -12.73 -0.58
N PHE A 49 2.89 -11.55 -0.09
CA PHE A 49 3.82 -10.48 0.26
C PHE A 49 4.39 -10.60 1.68
N GLY A 50 4.03 -11.64 2.45
CA GLY A 50 4.53 -11.86 3.80
C GLY A 50 4.08 -10.81 4.81
N VAL A 51 2.87 -10.28 4.62
CA VAL A 51 2.34 -9.18 5.43
C VAL A 51 1.76 -9.70 6.74
N GLU A 52 2.25 -9.18 7.87
CA GLU A 52 1.84 -9.65 9.22
C GLU A 52 1.15 -8.56 10.07
N ALA A 53 1.29 -7.28 9.71
CA ALA A 53 0.76 -6.17 10.50
C ALA A 53 0.32 -4.99 9.63
N MET A 54 -0.74 -4.29 10.03
CA MET A 54 -1.28 -3.15 9.30
C MET A 54 -0.93 -1.81 9.98
N PRO A 55 -0.58 -0.77 9.20
CA PRO A 55 -0.31 -0.82 7.76
C PRO A 55 1.07 -1.41 7.47
N THR A 56 1.23 -2.04 6.31
CA THR A 56 2.55 -2.41 5.75
C THR A 56 2.71 -1.78 4.38
N PHE A 57 3.85 -1.16 4.12
CA PHE A 57 4.16 -0.55 2.82
C PHE A 57 5.19 -1.39 2.07
N VAL A 58 4.88 -1.75 0.83
CA VAL A 58 5.78 -2.50 -0.05
C VAL A 58 6.10 -1.68 -1.29
N LEU A 59 7.39 -1.48 -1.56
CA LEU A 59 7.86 -0.93 -2.82
C LEU A 59 8.19 -2.08 -3.80
N VAL A 60 7.38 -2.18 -4.85
CA VAL A 60 7.65 -3.08 -5.97
C VAL A 60 8.34 -2.29 -7.08
N ARG A 61 9.62 -2.61 -7.31
CA ARG A 61 10.38 -2.13 -8.46
C ARG A 61 10.34 -3.19 -9.55
N ALA A 62 9.80 -2.85 -10.71
CA ALA A 62 9.96 -3.69 -11.89
C ALA A 62 11.46 -3.80 -12.19
N SER A 63 12.01 -5.01 -12.18
CA SER A 63 13.37 -5.26 -12.67
C SER A 63 13.39 -4.92 -14.16
N ARG A 64 13.93 -3.75 -14.51
CA ARG A 64 14.39 -3.50 -15.88
C ARG A 64 15.55 -4.46 -16.13
N ARG A 65 15.34 -5.45 -17.00
CA ARG A 65 16.46 -6.12 -17.69
C ARG A 65 17.11 -5.11 -18.64
#